data_AF-A0A2N2VQT0-F1
#
_entry.id   AF-A0A2N2VQT0-F1
#
_cell.length_a   1.000
_cell.length_b   1.000
_cell.length_c   1.000
_cell.angle_alpha   90.00
_cell.angle_beta   90.00
_cell.angle_gamma   90.00
#
_symmetry.space_group_name_H-M   'P 1'
#
loop_
_entity.id
_entity.type
_entity.pdbx_description
1 polymer ?
#
loop_
_entity_poly.entity_id
_entity_poly.type
_entity_poly.pdbx_seq_one_letter_code
_entity_poly.pdbx_strand_id
1 'polypeptide(L)'
;MKPRLMIIASTLITSLFCLPAFTQPASGMGGGMGGSEIGSMNDGGGAGQRKGGPRGAKDCSQAANPEACQAHRQAHTQAKEACKNKAGPDRRHCMDEQRQNFDCSTSANPEQCEARKQVYQECKGQTGPAFRQCTQEKMPAKDCNKAGNPKRCELHNKAREACKDKLGPEHKTCLRDQFNVK
;
A
#
# COMPACT_ATOMS: atom_id res chain seq x y z
N MET A 1 -6.33 -31.75 -51.29
CA MET A 1 -5.38 -31.62 -52.42
C MET A 1 -5.14 -30.14 -52.69
N LYS A 2 -3.88 -29.71 -52.57
CA LYS A 2 -3.11 -28.65 -53.27
C LYS A 2 -3.70 -27.25 -53.59
N PRO A 3 -2.82 -26.23 -53.72
CA PRO A 3 -3.02 -24.86 -53.25
C PRO A 3 -2.98 -23.81 -54.38
N ARG A 4 -3.22 -22.54 -54.04
CA ARG A 4 -2.81 -21.33 -54.81
C ARG A 4 -2.39 -20.29 -53.76
N LEU A 5 -1.12 -20.04 -53.43
CA LEU A 5 0.00 -19.51 -54.23
C LEU A 5 -0.41 -18.30 -55.09
N MET A 6 -0.28 -17.10 -54.50
CA MET A 6 0.01 -15.87 -55.23
C MET A 6 1.30 -15.27 -54.68
N ILE A 7 2.12 -14.80 -55.62
CA ILE A 7 3.55 -14.56 -55.55
C ILE A 7 3.77 -13.11 -56.07
N ILE A 8 4.66 -12.38 -55.37
CA ILE A 8 5.52 -11.24 -55.79
C ILE A 8 4.90 -9.84 -55.97
N ALA A 9 5.40 -8.88 -55.15
CA ALA A 9 6.13 -7.70 -55.64
C ALA A 9 6.97 -7.09 -54.50
N SER A 10 8.29 -7.22 -54.63
CA SER A 10 9.30 -6.66 -53.74
C SER A 10 9.62 -5.22 -54.14
N THR A 11 9.67 -4.29 -53.18
CA THR A 11 10.42 -3.04 -53.32
C THR A 11 11.19 -2.75 -52.04
N LEU A 12 12.50 -2.97 -52.10
CA LEU A 12 13.51 -2.53 -51.15
C LEU A 12 13.73 -1.01 -51.33
N ILE A 13 13.66 -0.23 -50.25
CA ILE A 13 14.28 1.10 -50.22
C ILE A 13 15.25 1.13 -49.03
N THR A 14 16.51 0.94 -49.39
CA THR A 14 17.70 1.26 -48.61
C THR A 14 18.01 2.74 -48.78
N SER A 15 18.01 3.52 -47.70
CA SER A 15 18.71 4.81 -47.68
C SER A 15 19.44 4.98 -46.35
N LEU A 16 20.73 4.68 -46.42
CA LEU A 16 21.80 4.92 -45.47
C LEU A 16 22.07 6.43 -45.44
N PHE A 17 21.94 7.09 -44.29
CA PHE A 17 22.52 8.43 -44.09
C PHE A 17 23.55 8.36 -42.97
N CYS A 18 24.81 8.55 -43.37
CA CYS A 18 26.00 8.58 -42.54
C CYS A 18 26.06 9.86 -41.68
N LEU A 19 26.60 9.69 -40.47
CA LEU A 19 27.06 10.72 -39.53
C LEU A 19 28.24 11.55 -40.08
N PRO A 20 28.60 12.64 -39.38
CA PRO A 20 30.00 12.83 -39.00
C PRO A 20 30.17 12.78 -37.47
N ALA A 21 31.23 12.07 -37.09
CA ALA A 21 31.70 11.86 -35.73
C ALA A 21 32.53 13.05 -35.22
N PHE A 22 32.40 13.37 -33.94
CA PHE A 22 33.46 13.98 -33.13
C PHE A 22 33.56 13.24 -31.78
N THR A 23 34.54 12.35 -31.72
CA THR A 23 35.53 12.10 -30.63
C THR A 23 35.11 12.14 -29.14
N GLN A 24 35.28 11.00 -28.46
CA GLN A 24 35.41 10.80 -26.99
C GLN A 24 36.80 11.28 -26.49
N PRO A 25 37.11 11.45 -25.17
CA PRO A 25 37.20 10.36 -24.16
C PRO A 25 36.72 10.84 -22.75
N ALA A 26 36.65 10.09 -21.64
CA ALA A 26 37.26 8.86 -21.17
C ALA A 26 36.40 8.23 -20.04
N SER A 27 36.64 6.94 -19.86
CA SER A 27 36.22 6.01 -18.82
C SER A 27 36.41 6.49 -17.36
N GLY A 28 35.61 5.98 -16.43
CA GLY A 28 35.87 6.21 -14.99
C GLY A 28 35.00 5.40 -14.03
N MET A 29 35.61 4.40 -13.41
CA MET A 29 35.13 3.56 -12.31
C MET A 29 34.68 4.36 -11.08
N GLY A 30 33.65 3.86 -10.38
CA GLY A 30 33.63 3.72 -8.91
C GLY A 30 33.69 4.96 -7.99
N GLY A 31 32.71 5.04 -7.07
CA GLY A 31 32.94 5.54 -5.71
C GLY A 31 32.41 6.94 -5.37
N GLY A 32 31.55 6.99 -4.35
CA GLY A 32 31.68 7.88 -3.18
C GLY A 32 31.45 9.39 -3.33
N MET A 33 30.68 9.91 -2.36
CA MET A 33 30.53 11.34 -1.96
C MET A 33 29.68 12.17 -2.93
N GLY A 34 28.58 12.81 -2.51
CA GLY A 34 28.49 13.69 -1.35
C GLY A 34 28.36 15.11 -1.91
N GLY A 35 27.11 15.57 -2.11
CA GLY A 35 26.81 16.86 -2.72
C GLY A 35 25.48 17.39 -2.20
N SER A 36 25.57 18.07 -1.06
CA SER A 36 24.54 18.95 -0.52
C SER A 36 24.34 20.18 -1.42
N GLU A 37 23.21 20.86 -1.20
CA GLU A 37 22.80 22.17 -1.75
C GLU A 37 22.21 22.17 -3.16
N ILE A 38 20.88 22.27 -3.26
CA ILE A 38 20.23 23.54 -3.62
C ILE A 38 18.97 23.70 -2.76
N GLY A 39 18.91 24.81 -2.02
CA GLY A 39 17.83 25.13 -1.10
C GLY A 39 16.52 25.52 -1.79
N SER A 40 15.41 25.17 -1.14
CA SER A 40 14.16 25.90 -1.26
C SER A 40 13.77 26.35 0.14
N MET A 41 13.98 27.63 0.40
CA MET A 41 13.43 28.33 1.55
C MET A 41 11.92 28.45 1.34
N ASN A 42 11.14 27.75 2.17
CA ASN A 42 9.77 28.16 2.47
C ASN A 42 9.68 28.27 3.99
N ASP A 43 9.83 29.50 4.46
CA ASP A 43 9.69 29.90 5.85
C ASP A 43 8.21 30.20 6.10
N GLY A 44 7.57 29.34 6.88
CA GLY A 44 6.16 29.44 7.23
C GLY A 44 5.92 28.69 8.53
N GLY A 45 6.09 29.39 9.65
CA GLY A 45 6.01 28.84 11.00
C GLY A 45 4.68 28.14 11.31
N GLY A 46 4.79 27.00 11.99
CA GLY A 46 3.67 26.25 12.53
C GLY A 46 4.15 25.00 13.25
N ALA A 47 4.20 25.05 14.58
CA ALA A 47 4.61 23.95 15.45
C ALA A 47 3.83 22.66 15.14
N GLY A 48 4.55 21.62 14.76
CA GLY A 48 3.99 20.32 14.42
C GLY A 48 5.05 19.36 13.89
N GLN A 49 6.06 19.09 14.69
CA GLN A 49 7.17 18.20 14.35
C GLN A 49 6.69 16.75 14.15
N ARG A 50 6.11 16.43 12.99
CA ARG A 50 5.96 15.05 12.53
C ARG A 50 7.15 14.72 11.63
N LYS A 51 8.28 14.40 12.25
CA LYS A 51 9.43 13.76 11.59
C LYS A 51 8.97 12.44 10.97
N GLY A 52 8.62 12.47 9.70
CA GLY A 52 8.42 11.29 8.86
C GLY A 52 9.75 10.77 8.35
N GLY A 53 10.59 10.23 9.25
CA GLY A 53 11.69 9.35 8.87
C GLY A 53 11.17 7.94 8.52
N PRO A 54 12.02 7.03 8.02
CA PRO A 54 11.65 5.62 7.83
C PRO A 54 11.03 5.15 9.14
N ARG A 55 9.77 4.70 9.11
CA ARG A 55 9.07 4.28 10.33
C ARG A 55 9.75 3.01 10.85
N GLY A 56 10.82 3.18 11.61
CA GLY A 56 11.47 2.13 12.37
C GLY A 56 10.43 1.41 13.21
N ALA A 57 10.67 0.14 13.49
CA ALA A 57 9.73 -0.70 14.23
C ALA A 57 9.46 -0.04 15.61
N LYS A 58 8.29 0.61 15.77
CA LYS A 58 7.90 1.34 16.99
C LYS A 58 8.09 0.45 18.21
N ASP A 59 8.90 0.86 19.18
CA ASP A 59 9.01 0.13 20.44
C ASP A 59 7.60 -0.11 21.00
N CYS A 60 7.25 -1.37 21.25
CA CYS A 60 5.93 -1.71 21.75
C CYS A 60 5.70 -1.18 23.16
N SER A 61 6.77 -0.91 23.93
CA SER A 61 6.66 -0.27 25.24
C SER A 61 6.00 1.12 25.18
N GLN A 62 6.10 1.80 24.03
CA GLN A 62 5.57 3.14 23.79
C GLN A 62 4.19 3.13 23.10
N ALA A 63 3.61 1.94 22.85
CA ALA A 63 2.30 1.82 22.22
C ALA A 63 1.18 2.07 23.24
N ALA A 64 0.04 2.59 22.77
CA ALA A 64 -1.16 2.71 23.61
C ALA A 64 -1.68 1.36 24.14
N ASN A 65 -1.34 0.26 23.46
CA ASN A 65 -1.54 -1.10 23.94
C ASN A 65 -0.26 -1.91 23.63
N PRO A 66 0.67 -2.04 24.61
CA PRO A 66 1.93 -2.76 24.43
C PRO A 66 1.74 -4.25 24.14
N GLU A 67 0.80 -4.91 24.81
CA GLU A 67 0.53 -6.35 24.66
C GLU A 67 0.04 -6.68 23.24
N ALA A 68 -0.96 -5.95 22.74
CA ALA A 68 -1.45 -6.13 21.37
C ALA A 68 -0.37 -5.83 20.32
N CYS A 69 0.52 -4.86 20.60
CA CYS A 69 1.66 -4.58 19.73
C CYS A 69 2.63 -5.78 19.69
N GLN A 70 2.95 -6.35 20.85
CA GLN A 70 3.82 -7.52 20.95
C GLN A 70 3.19 -8.74 20.27
N ALA A 71 1.91 -9.02 20.51
CA ALA A 71 1.19 -10.13 19.87
C ALA A 71 1.22 -10.01 18.33
N HIS A 72 0.95 -8.82 17.79
CA HIS A 72 1.04 -8.59 16.35
C HIS A 72 2.47 -8.77 15.81
N ARG A 73 3.50 -8.33 16.56
CA ARG A 73 4.90 -8.54 16.15
C ARG A 73 5.26 -10.02 16.13
N GLN A 74 4.89 -10.75 17.18
CA GLN A 74 5.16 -12.18 17.29
C GLN A 74 4.46 -12.95 16.16
N ALA A 75 3.18 -12.70 15.92
CA ALA A 75 2.45 -13.33 14.82
C ALA A 75 3.07 -13.02 13.45
N HIS A 76 3.53 -11.79 13.22
CA HIS A 76 4.20 -11.44 11.97
C HIS A 76 5.57 -12.12 11.82
N THR A 77 6.34 -12.28 12.91
CA THR A 77 7.58 -13.05 12.90
C THR A 77 7.33 -14.53 12.63
N GLN A 78 6.33 -15.12 13.31
CA GLN A 78 5.93 -16.51 13.09
C GLN A 78 5.46 -16.75 11.65
N ALA A 79 4.63 -15.85 11.10
CA ALA A 79 4.19 -15.93 9.71
C ALA A 79 5.37 -15.85 8.73
N LYS A 80 6.34 -14.98 9.00
CA LYS A 80 7.58 -14.89 8.22
C LYS A 80 8.38 -16.18 8.25
N GLU A 81 8.54 -16.78 9.42
CA GLU A 81 9.25 -18.06 9.58
C GLU A 81 8.50 -19.21 8.91
N ALA A 82 7.18 -19.31 9.08
CA ALA A 82 6.35 -20.33 8.46
C ALA A 82 6.38 -20.24 6.92
N CYS A 83 6.42 -19.02 6.37
CA CYS A 83 6.44 -18.78 4.93
C CYS A 83 7.85 -18.54 4.36
N LYS A 84 8.93 -18.77 5.12
CA LYS A 84 10.29 -18.35 4.73
C LYS A 84 10.79 -18.98 3.43
N ASN A 85 10.44 -20.24 3.22
CA ASN A 85 10.85 -21.04 2.05
C ASN A 85 9.93 -20.84 0.84
N LYS A 86 8.90 -20.00 0.95
CA LYS A 86 8.01 -19.66 -0.17
C LYS A 86 8.48 -18.34 -0.80
N ALA A 87 8.33 -18.24 -2.12
CA ALA A 87 8.64 -17.05 -2.90
C ALA A 87 7.43 -16.63 -3.76
N GLY A 88 7.47 -15.40 -4.29
CA GLY A 88 6.48 -14.93 -5.26
C GLY A 88 5.01 -15.07 -4.80
N PRO A 89 4.10 -15.53 -5.68
CA PRO A 89 2.68 -15.73 -5.37
C PRO A 89 2.43 -16.67 -4.18
N ASP A 90 3.21 -17.74 -4.04
CA ASP A 90 3.03 -18.74 -2.96
C ASP A 90 3.35 -18.14 -1.59
N ARG A 91 4.38 -17.28 -1.52
CA ARG A 91 4.69 -16.55 -0.28
C ARG A 91 3.54 -15.62 0.09
N ARG A 92 3.00 -14.91 -0.89
CA ARG A 92 1.88 -13.99 -0.67
C ARG A 92 0.65 -14.74 -0.16
N HIS A 93 0.30 -15.85 -0.80
CA HIS A 93 -0.81 -16.68 -0.36
C HIS A 93 -0.61 -17.20 1.07
N CYS A 94 0.57 -17.74 1.38
CA CYS A 94 0.90 -18.18 2.74
C CYS A 94 0.77 -17.06 3.77
N MET A 95 1.29 -15.87 3.48
CA MET A 95 1.17 -14.71 4.38
C MET A 95 -0.28 -14.25 4.57
N ASP A 96 -1.10 -14.38 3.53
CA ASP A 96 -2.52 -14.06 3.60
C ASP A 96 -3.26 -15.08 4.48
N GLU A 97 -2.95 -16.37 4.37
CA GLU A 97 -3.47 -17.43 5.26
C GLU A 97 -3.04 -17.23 6.71
N GLN A 98 -1.76 -16.95 6.97
CA GLN A 98 -1.26 -16.67 8.32
C GLN A 98 -2.01 -15.51 8.98
N ARG A 99 -2.33 -14.47 8.21
CA ARG A 99 -3.10 -13.32 8.71
C ARG A 99 -4.57 -13.68 9.01
N GLN A 100 -5.17 -14.58 8.24
CA GLN A 100 -6.52 -15.07 8.51
C GLN A 100 -6.56 -15.95 9.77
N ASN A 101 -5.46 -16.61 10.12
CA ASN A 101 -5.35 -17.46 11.30
C ASN A 101 -4.91 -16.69 12.56
N PHE A 102 -4.72 -15.37 12.47
CA PHE A 102 -4.38 -14.55 13.63
C PHE A 102 -5.50 -14.59 14.68
N ASP A 103 -5.11 -14.76 15.94
CA ASP A 103 -6.01 -14.72 17.09
C ASP A 103 -6.38 -13.28 17.43
N CYS A 104 -7.60 -12.89 17.04
CA CYS A 104 -8.12 -11.56 17.28
C CYS A 104 -8.32 -11.21 18.75
N SER A 105 -8.36 -12.19 19.66
CA SER A 105 -8.46 -11.94 21.10
C SER A 105 -7.26 -11.15 21.63
N THR A 106 -6.10 -11.33 20.99
CA THR A 106 -4.85 -10.63 21.32
C THR A 106 -4.72 -9.26 20.64
N SER A 107 -5.70 -8.86 19.84
CA SER A 107 -5.70 -7.57 19.16
C SER A 107 -6.18 -6.44 20.08
N ALA A 108 -5.79 -5.21 19.78
CA ALA A 108 -6.28 -4.04 20.51
C ALA A 108 -7.80 -3.80 20.35
N ASN A 109 -8.44 -4.44 19.37
CA ASN A 109 -9.89 -4.40 19.18
C ASN A 109 -10.36 -5.73 18.56
N PRO A 110 -10.72 -6.73 19.39
CA PRO A 110 -11.11 -8.06 18.93
C PRO A 110 -12.33 -8.05 18.01
N GLU A 111 -13.37 -7.28 18.34
CA GLU A 111 -14.59 -7.16 17.52
C GLU A 111 -14.27 -6.67 16.10
N GLN A 112 -13.44 -5.64 15.97
CA GLN A 112 -13.05 -5.11 14.67
C GLN A 112 -12.13 -6.07 13.90
N CYS A 113 -11.28 -6.82 14.59
CA CYS A 113 -10.41 -7.81 13.99
C CYS A 113 -11.22 -8.95 13.37
N GLU A 114 -12.19 -9.51 14.10
CA GLU A 114 -13.06 -10.57 13.59
C GLU A 114 -13.97 -10.09 12.45
N ALA A 115 -14.55 -8.90 12.56
CA ALA A 115 -15.33 -8.30 11.47
C ALA A 115 -14.49 -8.15 10.18
N ARG A 116 -13.21 -7.77 10.30
CA ARG A 116 -12.31 -7.71 9.12
C ARG A 116 -12.04 -9.09 8.52
N LYS A 117 -11.85 -10.11 9.34
CA LYS A 117 -11.63 -11.49 8.86
C LYS A 117 -12.84 -11.98 8.06
N GLN A 118 -14.05 -11.80 8.59
CA GLN A 118 -15.30 -12.15 7.89
C GLN A 118 -15.40 -11.45 6.54
N VAL A 119 -15.21 -10.13 6.51
CA VAL A 119 -15.25 -9.34 5.27
C VAL A 119 -14.18 -9.78 4.28
N TYR A 120 -12.98 -10.14 4.74
CA TYR A 120 -11.94 -10.65 3.84
C TYR A 120 -12.28 -12.02 3.25
N GLN A 121 -13.01 -12.86 3.97
CA GLN A 121 -13.51 -14.13 3.43
C GLN A 121 -14.63 -13.88 2.40
N GLU A 122 -15.55 -12.96 2.67
CA GLU A 122 -16.59 -12.58 1.70
C GLU A 122 -16.01 -11.95 0.43
N CYS A 123 -14.94 -11.17 0.55
CA CYS A 123 -14.24 -10.53 -0.57
C CYS A 123 -13.14 -11.41 -1.19
N LYS A 124 -13.04 -12.69 -0.79
CA LYS A 124 -12.03 -13.61 -1.31
C LYS A 124 -12.21 -13.79 -2.82
N GLY A 125 -11.08 -13.87 -3.54
CA GLY A 125 -11.07 -13.96 -5.01
C GLY A 125 -11.01 -12.60 -5.72
N GLN A 126 -11.33 -11.50 -5.03
CA GLN A 126 -11.07 -10.17 -5.56
C GLN A 126 -9.63 -9.73 -5.25
N THR A 127 -9.05 -8.88 -6.09
CA THR A 127 -7.72 -8.31 -5.86
C THR A 127 -7.70 -6.82 -6.20
N GLY A 128 -6.65 -6.11 -5.76
CA GLY A 128 -6.43 -4.73 -6.14
C GLY A 128 -7.56 -3.78 -5.70
N PRO A 129 -8.00 -2.84 -6.57
CA PRO A 129 -9.09 -1.91 -6.27
C PRO A 129 -10.43 -2.59 -5.97
N ALA A 130 -10.78 -3.67 -6.66
CA ALA A 130 -12.03 -4.40 -6.44
C ALA A 130 -12.11 -4.96 -5.01
N PHE A 131 -11.04 -5.61 -4.54
CA PHE A 131 -10.97 -6.08 -3.16
C PHE A 131 -11.18 -4.94 -2.16
N ARG A 132 -10.54 -3.78 -2.39
CA ARG A 132 -10.69 -2.62 -1.49
C ARG A 132 -12.14 -2.13 -1.45
N GLN A 133 -12.78 -2.02 -2.61
CA GLN A 133 -14.19 -1.65 -2.71
C GLN A 133 -15.07 -2.63 -1.93
N CYS A 134 -14.95 -3.93 -2.20
CA CYS A 134 -15.71 -4.95 -1.49
C CYS A 134 -15.50 -4.85 0.03
N THR A 135 -14.25 -4.72 0.48
CA THR A 135 -13.98 -4.60 1.92
C THR A 135 -14.58 -3.33 2.52
N GLN A 136 -14.67 -2.24 1.76
CA GLN A 136 -15.24 -0.98 2.24
C GLN A 136 -16.77 -1.07 2.35
N GLU A 137 -17.41 -1.65 1.34
CA GLU A 137 -18.88 -1.84 1.28
C GLU A 137 -19.36 -2.81 2.37
N LYS A 138 -18.60 -3.88 2.61
CA LYS A 138 -18.98 -4.94 3.56
C LYS A 138 -18.55 -4.68 5.00
N MET A 139 -17.62 -3.75 5.24
CA MET A 139 -17.16 -3.48 6.60
C MET A 139 -18.28 -2.86 7.45
N PRO A 140 -18.65 -3.44 8.61
CA PRO A 140 -19.65 -2.82 9.49
C PRO A 140 -19.17 -1.47 10.01
N ALA A 141 -20.11 -0.55 10.23
CA ALA A 141 -19.82 0.70 10.93
C ALA A 141 -19.34 0.39 12.35
N LYS A 142 -18.38 1.17 12.85
CA LYS A 142 -17.89 0.96 14.21
C LYS A 142 -18.92 1.49 15.20
N ASP A 143 -19.20 0.73 16.26
CA ASP A 143 -19.97 1.24 17.40
C ASP A 143 -19.14 2.30 18.13
N CYS A 144 -19.54 3.57 17.99
CA CYS A 144 -18.81 4.69 18.54
C CYS A 144 -19.02 4.88 20.04
N ASN A 145 -20.02 4.23 20.64
CA ASN A 145 -20.22 4.25 22.08
C ASN A 145 -19.09 3.53 22.83
N LYS A 146 -18.51 2.51 22.20
CA LYS A 146 -17.36 1.74 22.71
C LYS A 146 -16.00 2.35 22.37
N ALA A 147 -15.97 3.49 21.66
CA ALA A 147 -14.73 4.11 21.24
C ALA A 147 -14.17 5.04 22.34
N GLY A 148 -12.85 5.00 22.57
CA GLY A 148 -12.19 5.95 23.48
C GLY A 148 -12.34 7.44 23.09
N ASN A 149 -12.80 7.72 21.87
CA ASN A 149 -13.28 9.05 21.46
C ASN A 149 -14.50 8.89 20.54
N PRO A 150 -15.73 8.98 21.09
CA PRO A 150 -16.97 8.79 20.33
C PRO A 150 -17.12 9.81 19.20
N LYS A 151 -16.89 11.10 19.45
CA LYS A 151 -17.01 12.18 18.44
C LYS A 151 -16.11 11.94 17.23
N ARG A 152 -14.85 11.54 17.47
CA ARG A 152 -13.92 11.21 16.39
C ARG A 152 -14.37 9.97 15.63
N CYS A 153 -14.88 8.96 16.33
CA CYS A 153 -15.43 7.76 15.69
C CYS A 153 -16.62 8.10 14.80
N GLU A 154 -17.57 8.92 15.26
CA GLU A 154 -18.73 9.33 14.49
C GLU A 154 -18.33 10.10 13.24
N LEU A 155 -17.35 11.01 13.35
CA LEU A 155 -16.79 11.73 12.20
C LEU A 155 -16.21 10.75 11.16
N HIS A 156 -15.48 9.73 11.61
CA HIS A 156 -14.97 8.69 10.72
C HIS A 156 -16.07 7.85 10.08
N ASN A 157 -17.13 7.49 10.81
CA ASN A 157 -18.27 6.77 10.26
C ASN A 157 -19.01 7.60 9.20
N LYS A 158 -19.25 8.89 9.47
CA LYS A 158 -19.87 9.83 8.51
C LYS A 158 -19.03 9.96 7.24
N ALA A 159 -17.72 10.15 7.39
CA ALA A 159 -16.81 10.25 6.24
C ALA A 159 -16.78 8.95 5.42
N ARG A 160 -16.86 7.78 6.08
CA ARG A 160 -16.91 6.49 5.38
C ARG A 160 -18.17 6.35 4.54
N GLU A 161 -19.33 6.72 5.09
CA GLU A 161 -20.59 6.69 4.34
C GLU A 161 -20.62 7.69 3.19
N ALA A 162 -20.16 8.93 3.40
CA ALA A 162 -20.13 9.96 2.36
C ALA A 162 -19.17 9.62 1.20
N CYS A 163 -18.12 8.84 1.47
CA CYS A 163 -17.08 8.50 0.50
C CYS A 163 -17.10 7.04 0.04
N LYS A 164 -18.19 6.29 0.30
CA LYS A 164 -18.26 4.84 0.03
C LYS A 164 -18.22 4.49 -1.46
N ASP A 165 -18.80 5.32 -2.30
CA ASP A 165 -18.89 5.10 -3.76
C ASP A 165 -17.64 5.58 -4.51
N LYS A 166 -16.62 6.08 -3.79
CA LYS A 166 -15.38 6.60 -4.37
C LYS A 166 -14.23 5.64 -4.10
N LEU A 167 -13.33 5.49 -5.08
CA LEU A 167 -12.14 4.65 -4.96
C LEU A 167 -10.85 5.42 -5.26
N GLY A 168 -9.72 4.84 -4.85
CA GLY A 168 -8.40 5.34 -5.26
C GLY A 168 -8.15 6.80 -4.83
N PRO A 169 -7.62 7.66 -5.72
CA PRO A 169 -7.34 9.07 -5.41
C PRO A 169 -8.57 9.87 -5.00
N GLU A 170 -9.73 9.64 -5.65
CA GLU A 170 -10.96 10.39 -5.35
C GLU A 170 -11.47 10.10 -3.94
N HIS A 171 -11.38 8.85 -3.51
CA HIS A 171 -11.70 8.47 -2.14
C HIS A 171 -10.83 9.23 -1.13
N LYS A 172 -9.53 9.34 -1.39
CA LYS A 172 -8.60 10.08 -0.52
C LYS A 172 -8.92 11.57 -0.46
N THR A 173 -9.26 12.18 -1.61
CA THR A 173 -9.69 13.58 -1.66
C THR A 173 -10.98 13.77 -0.87
N CYS A 174 -11.98 12.92 -1.09
CA CYS A 174 -13.23 12.96 -0.34
C CYS A 174 -13.02 12.86 1.17
N LEU A 175 -12.24 11.88 1.63
CA LEU A 175 -11.93 11.73 3.05
C LEU A 175 -11.24 12.98 3.62
N ARG A 176 -10.27 13.55 2.89
CA ARG A 176 -9.59 14.78 3.30
C ARG A 176 -10.59 15.93 3.45
N ASP A 177 -11.54 16.08 2.52
CA ASP A 177 -12.54 17.13 2.58
C ASP A 177 -13.49 16.93 3.77
N GLN A 178 -13.88 15.68 4.08
CA GLN A 178 -14.71 15.35 5.24
C GLN A 178 -14.05 15.68 6.59
N PHE A 179 -12.71 15.61 6.67
CA PHE A 179 -11.96 15.92 7.90
C PHE A 179 -11.40 17.36 7.93
N ASN A 180 -11.48 18.10 6.83
CA ASN A 180 -11.00 19.49 6.72
C ASN A 180 -12.09 20.53 7.04
N VAL A 181 -13.29 20.09 7.43
CA VAL A 181 -14.35 21.00 7.90
C VAL A 181 -13.91 21.56 9.26
N LYS A 182 -13.48 22.82 9.26
CA LYS A 182 -13.13 23.61 10.45
C LYS A 182 -14.39 24.07 11.16
#